data_AF-A0A363TN95-F1
#
_entry.id   AF-A0A363TN95-F1
#
_cell.length_a   1.000
_cell.length_b   1.000
_cell.length_c   1.000
_cell.angle_alpha   90.00
_cell.angle_beta   90.00
_cell.angle_gamma   90.00
#
_symmetry.space_group_name_H-M   'P 1'
#
loop_
_entity.id
_entity.type
_entity.pdbx_description
1 polymer ?
#
loop_
_entity_poly.entity_id
_entity_poly.type
_entity_poly.pdbx_seq_one_letter_code
_entity_poly.pdbx_strand_id
1 'polypeptide(L)'
;MGNPVLVEVTRGPLVESRHRGAVAVVDADGREGLTLGEVTRPVYPRSAVKPLQALPLVESGAADRYGFGAEELALACASHGGEPAHVAVAERMLRAAGRDAAALECGTHWPSHQPSALALARAGATASALH
;
A
#
# COMPACT_ATOMS: atom_id res chain seq x y z
N MET A 1 -22.56 20.30 2.86
CA MET A 1 -22.89 20.32 1.40
C MET A 1 -22.62 18.92 0.85
N GLY A 2 -23.00 18.59 -0.39
CA GLY A 2 -22.70 17.27 -0.96
C GLY A 2 -21.27 17.23 -1.52
N ASN A 3 -20.66 16.05 -1.61
CA ASN A 3 -19.38 15.88 -2.31
C ASN A 3 -19.47 16.36 -3.78
N PRO A 4 -18.57 17.25 -4.25
CA PRO A 4 -18.55 17.73 -5.62
C PRO A 4 -18.15 16.62 -6.60
N VAL A 5 -18.40 16.84 -7.89
CA VAL A 5 -17.84 15.99 -8.96
C VAL A 5 -16.34 16.30 -9.07
N LEU A 6 -15.51 15.29 -8.82
CA LEU A 6 -14.05 15.41 -8.87
C LEU A 6 -13.44 14.78 -10.12
N VAL A 7 -14.12 13.80 -10.69
CA VAL A 7 -13.66 13.08 -11.89
C VAL A 7 -14.83 12.92 -12.84
N GLU A 8 -14.62 13.28 -14.10
CA GLU A 8 -15.49 12.95 -15.21
C GLU A 8 -14.78 11.94 -16.12
N VAL A 9 -15.43 10.83 -16.42
CA VAL A 9 -14.97 9.85 -17.41
C VAL A 9 -15.72 10.13 -18.69
N THR A 10 -14.99 10.32 -19.78
CA THR A 10 -15.57 10.66 -21.09
C THR A 10 -15.50 9.47 -22.05
N ARG A 11 -16.49 9.39 -22.95
CA ARG A 11 -16.48 8.51 -24.13
C ARG A 11 -16.62 9.40 -25.36
N GLY A 12 -15.48 9.67 -26.01
CA GLY A 12 -15.41 10.70 -27.05
C GLY A 12 -15.71 12.09 -26.47
N PRO A 13 -16.58 12.90 -27.09
CA PRO A 13 -16.86 14.26 -26.63
C PRO A 13 -17.85 14.33 -25.45
N LEU A 14 -18.44 13.21 -25.03
CA LEU A 14 -19.49 13.20 -24.00
C LEU A 14 -18.96 12.66 -22.67
N VAL A 15 -19.45 13.24 -21.57
CA VAL A 15 -19.25 12.72 -20.21
C VAL A 15 -20.14 11.49 -20.02
N GLU A 16 -19.52 10.33 -19.85
CA GLU A 16 -20.20 9.06 -19.61
C GLU A 16 -20.44 8.80 -18.12
N SER A 17 -19.52 9.21 -17.24
CA SER A 17 -19.64 8.99 -15.79
C SER A 17 -19.06 10.14 -14.98
N ARG A 18 -19.63 10.37 -13.79
CA ARG A 18 -19.20 11.39 -12.83
C ARG A 18 -18.97 10.76 -11.47
N HIS A 19 -17.77 10.95 -10.92
CA HIS A 19 -17.41 10.47 -9.59
C HIS A 19 -17.34 11.65 -8.63
N ARG A 20 -18.07 11.54 -7.52
CA ARG A 20 -18.10 12.54 -6.46
C ARG A 20 -17.24 12.09 -5.29
N GLY A 21 -16.54 13.04 -4.67
CA GLY A 21 -15.70 12.72 -3.51
C GLY A 21 -15.29 13.97 -2.73
N ALA A 22 -14.37 13.76 -1.78
CA ALA A 22 -13.73 14.82 -1.02
C ALA A 22 -12.21 14.72 -1.20
N VAL A 23 -11.52 15.86 -1.18
CA VAL A 23 -10.05 15.95 -1.31
C VAL A 23 -9.55 16.98 -0.31
N ALA A 24 -8.51 16.60 0.45
CA ALA A 24 -7.73 17.51 1.27
C ALA A 24 -6.26 17.41 0.84
N VAL A 25 -5.62 18.54 0.60
CA VAL A 25 -4.17 18.68 0.43
C VAL A 25 -3.67 19.49 1.60
N VAL A 26 -2.73 18.93 2.36
CA VAL A 26 -2.11 19.57 3.53
C VAL A 26 -0.61 19.66 3.36
N ASP A 27 0.00 20.69 3.93
CA ASP A 27 1.46 20.80 4.03
C ASP A 27 2.01 19.97 5.21
N ALA A 28 3.33 19.98 5.40
CA ALA A 28 4.00 19.24 6.46
C ALA A 28 3.69 19.76 7.88
N ASP A 29 3.25 21.02 8.01
CA ASP A 29 2.81 21.61 9.27
C ASP A 29 1.31 21.37 9.52
N GLY A 30 0.63 20.68 8.61
CA GLY A 30 -0.81 20.39 8.67
C GLY A 30 -1.70 21.53 8.21
N ARG A 31 -1.16 22.57 7.56
CA ARG A 31 -1.99 23.65 6.99
C ARG A 31 -2.70 23.17 5.74
N GLU A 32 -3.99 23.51 5.63
CA GLU A 32 -4.80 23.19 4.46
C GLU A 32 -4.38 24.04 3.25
N GLY A 33 -4.06 23.39 2.14
CA GLY A 33 -3.82 24.01 0.84
C GLY A 33 -5.04 23.97 -0.08
N LEU A 34 -5.66 22.79 -0.25
CA LEU A 34 -6.87 22.60 -1.04
C LEU A 34 -7.84 21.67 -0.30
N THR A 35 -9.07 22.14 -0.11
CA THR A 35 -10.15 21.37 0.51
C THR A 35 -11.38 21.40 -0.40
N LEU A 36 -11.84 20.23 -0.85
CA LEU A 36 -13.03 20.05 -1.68
C LEU A 36 -13.96 19.00 -1.08
N GLY A 37 -15.25 19.30 -0.97
CA GLY A 37 -16.25 18.37 -0.43
C GLY A 37 -16.20 18.21 1.10
N GLU A 38 -16.77 17.13 1.61
CA GLU A 38 -16.93 16.88 3.05
C GLU A 38 -15.71 16.12 3.61
N VAL A 39 -14.56 16.77 3.69
CA VAL A 39 -13.27 16.14 4.10
C VAL A 39 -13.23 15.69 5.56
N THR A 40 -14.11 16.22 6.41
CA THR A 40 -14.22 15.84 7.83
C THR A 40 -15.13 14.63 8.07
N ARG A 41 -15.79 14.13 7.02
CA ARG A 41 -16.66 12.95 7.14
C ARG A 41 -15.83 11.71 7.47
N PRO A 42 -16.15 10.96 8.53
CA PRO A 42 -15.48 9.71 8.82
C PRO A 42 -15.62 8.70 7.67
N VAL A 43 -14.51 8.07 7.31
CA VAL A 43 -14.42 7.01 6.31
C VAL A 43 -13.54 5.88 6.84
N TYR A 44 -13.74 4.67 6.33
CA TYR A 44 -12.78 3.60 6.53
C TYR A 44 -11.57 3.84 5.60
N PRO A 45 -10.34 4.00 6.13
CA PRO A 45 -9.16 4.35 5.33
C PRO A 45 -8.70 3.22 4.40
N ARG A 46 -9.20 1.99 4.60
CA ARG A 46 -8.78 0.79 3.85
C ARG A 46 -7.25 0.70 3.89
N SER A 47 -6.62 0.32 2.78
CA SER A 47 -5.17 0.21 2.67
C SER A 47 -4.40 1.51 2.90
N ALA A 48 -5.04 2.70 2.92
CA ALA A 48 -4.34 3.95 3.19
C ALA A 48 -3.89 4.10 4.66
N VAL A 49 -4.35 3.21 5.56
CA VAL A 49 -3.96 3.22 6.98
C VAL A 49 -2.57 2.65 7.24
N LYS A 50 -1.92 2.02 6.26
CA LYS A 50 -0.65 1.30 6.46
C LYS A 50 0.48 2.12 7.08
N PRO A 51 0.68 3.42 6.73
CA PRO A 51 1.67 4.23 7.43
C PRO A 51 1.43 4.30 8.94
N LEU A 52 0.17 4.41 9.38
CA LEU A 52 -0.18 4.35 10.80
C LEU A 52 0.05 2.96 11.40
N GLN A 53 -0.14 1.89 10.63
CA GLN A 53 0.19 0.52 11.05
C GLN A 53 1.70 0.27 11.13
N ALA A 54 2.50 1.02 10.37
CA ALA A 54 3.95 0.94 10.36
C ALA A 54 4.59 1.79 11.48
N LEU A 55 3.90 2.79 12.03
CA LEU A 55 4.41 3.63 13.13
C LEU A 55 4.97 2.81 14.31
N PRO A 56 4.29 1.78 14.84
CA PRO A 56 4.83 0.98 15.94
C PRO A 56 6.17 0.32 15.62
N LEU A 57 6.47 0.00 14.36
CA LEU A 57 7.76 -0.55 13.95
C LEU A 57 8.90 0.45 14.23
N VAL A 58 8.65 1.74 14.00
CA VAL A 58 9.61 2.82 14.25
C VAL A 58 9.60 3.24 15.72
N GLU A 59 8.42 3.54 16.28
CA GLU A 59 8.28 4.07 17.64
C GLU A 59 8.75 3.10 18.74
N SER A 60 8.68 1.79 18.48
CA SER A 60 9.21 0.78 19.42
C SER A 60 10.72 0.58 19.34
N GLY A 61 11.40 1.19 18.36
CA GLY A 61 12.82 0.94 18.06
C GLY A 61 13.08 -0.39 17.35
N ALA A 62 12.05 -1.12 16.92
CA ALA A 62 12.21 -2.37 16.19
C ALA A 62 12.88 -2.16 14.82
N ALA A 63 12.57 -1.07 14.12
CA ALA A 63 13.23 -0.70 12.87
C ALA A 63 14.74 -0.55 13.06
N ASP A 64 15.18 0.19 14.08
CA ASP A 64 16.60 0.37 14.41
C ASP A 64 17.26 -0.95 14.80
N ARG A 65 16.59 -1.74 15.65
CA ARG A 65 17.09 -3.04 16.11
C ARG A 65 17.37 -4.01 14.96
N TYR A 66 16.50 -4.03 13.95
CA TYR A 66 16.62 -4.93 12.80
C TYR A 66 17.31 -4.29 11.58
N GLY A 67 17.75 -3.03 11.69
CA GLY A 67 18.43 -2.32 10.61
C GLY A 67 17.54 -1.99 9.41
N PHE A 68 16.26 -1.71 9.65
CA PHE A 68 15.28 -1.40 8.61
C PHE A 68 15.40 0.06 8.17
N GLY A 69 15.71 0.25 6.89
CA GLY A 69 15.87 1.56 6.26
C GLY A 69 14.68 1.95 5.40
N ALA A 70 14.92 2.81 4.41
CA ALA A 70 13.87 3.36 3.56
C ALA A 70 13.10 2.28 2.78
N GLU A 71 13.76 1.21 2.33
CA GLU A 71 13.11 0.15 1.56
C GLU A 71 12.14 -0.68 2.42
N GLU A 72 12.55 -1.06 3.63
CA GLU A 72 11.73 -1.83 4.56
C GLU A 72 10.54 -1.02 5.07
N LEU A 73 10.77 0.26 5.40
CA LEU A 73 9.70 1.16 5.81
C LEU A 73 8.72 1.45 4.66
N ALA A 74 9.23 1.59 3.43
CA ALA A 74 8.38 1.71 2.25
C ALA A 74 7.51 0.45 2.07
N LEU A 75 8.09 -0.75 2.21
CA LEU A 75 7.33 -2.00 2.12
C LEU A 75 6.28 -2.12 3.22
N ALA A 76 6.61 -1.78 4.47
CA ALA A 76 5.66 -1.77 5.59
C ALA A 76 4.46 -0.82 5.35
N CYS A 77 4.66 0.25 4.57
CA CYS A 77 3.61 1.18 4.18
C CYS A 77 2.89 0.81 2.88
N ALA A 78 3.38 -0.19 2.13
CA ALA A 78 2.93 -0.48 0.77
C ALA A 78 1.79 -1.50 0.70
N SER A 79 1.07 -1.47 -0.42
CA SER A 79 0.23 -2.60 -0.82
C SER A 79 1.05 -3.49 -1.76
N HIS A 80 1.85 -4.37 -1.16
CA HIS A 80 2.69 -5.33 -1.88
C HIS A 80 1.86 -6.19 -2.85
N GLY A 81 2.31 -6.33 -4.10
CA GLY A 81 1.62 -7.11 -5.14
C GLY A 81 2.42 -8.30 -5.67
N GLY A 82 3.45 -8.76 -4.97
CA GLY A 82 4.29 -9.89 -5.37
C GLY A 82 5.41 -9.54 -6.38
N GLU A 83 5.82 -8.28 -6.48
CA GLU A 83 7.01 -7.88 -7.26
C GLU A 83 8.29 -8.50 -6.68
N PRO A 84 9.23 -9.02 -7.50
CA PRO A 84 10.45 -9.65 -7.00
C PRO A 84 11.26 -8.77 -6.05
N ALA A 85 11.33 -7.46 -6.31
CA ALA A 85 12.01 -6.51 -5.43
C ALA A 85 11.35 -6.44 -4.04
N HIS A 86 10.02 -6.40 -3.99
CA HIS A 86 9.28 -6.37 -2.74
C HIS A 86 9.37 -7.70 -1.99
N VAL A 87 9.27 -8.84 -2.69
CA VAL A 87 9.47 -10.19 -2.13
C VAL A 87 10.83 -10.28 -1.45
N ALA A 88 11.89 -9.80 -2.12
CA ALA A 88 13.26 -9.82 -1.60
C ALA A 88 13.43 -8.94 -0.34
N VAL A 89 12.75 -7.79 -0.28
CA VAL A 89 12.73 -6.92 0.91
C VAL A 89 11.99 -7.62 2.06
N ALA A 90 10.81 -8.19 1.81
CA ALA A 90 10.04 -8.91 2.83
C ALA A 90 10.83 -10.07 3.43
N GLU A 91 11.49 -10.85 2.58
CA GLU A 91 12.32 -11.97 3.00
C GLU A 91 13.54 -11.52 3.81
N ARG A 92 14.16 -10.39 3.45
CA ARG A 92 15.25 -9.79 4.22
C ARG A 92 14.78 -9.32 5.60
N MET A 93 13.61 -8.69 5.68
CA MET A 93 13.01 -8.25 6.95
C MET A 93 12.76 -9.43 7.89
N LEU A 94 12.18 -10.52 7.37
CA LEU A 94 11.95 -11.75 8.13
C LEU A 94 13.27 -12.35 8.63
N ARG A 95 14.28 -12.47 7.76
CA ARG A 95 15.60 -12.97 8.15
C ARG A 95 16.26 -12.14 9.24
N ALA A 96 16.18 -10.80 9.15
CA ALA A 96 16.72 -9.91 10.18
C ALA A 96 16.04 -10.11 11.54
N ALA A 97 14.76 -10.47 11.54
CA ALA A 97 14.01 -10.85 12.74
C ALA A 97 14.21 -12.31 13.18
N GLY A 98 15.08 -13.08 12.51
CA GLY A 98 15.29 -14.50 12.79
C GLY A 98 14.06 -15.37 12.42
N ARG A 99 13.28 -14.94 11.44
CA ARG A 99 12.05 -15.59 10.95
C ARG A 99 12.17 -15.93 9.46
N ASP A 100 11.21 -16.70 8.99
CA ASP A 100 11.00 -17.03 7.58
C ASP A 100 9.54 -16.77 7.17
N ALA A 101 9.19 -17.14 5.94
CA ALA A 101 7.84 -16.94 5.41
C ALA A 101 6.75 -17.70 6.19
N ALA A 102 7.09 -18.71 6.99
CA ALA A 102 6.11 -19.44 7.80
C ALA A 102 5.60 -18.61 9.00
N ALA A 103 6.27 -17.51 9.33
CA ALA A 103 5.79 -16.55 10.34
C ALA A 103 4.64 -15.66 9.82
N LEU A 104 4.37 -15.66 8.50
CA LEU A 104 3.31 -14.85 7.91
C LEU A 104 1.95 -15.57 7.99
N GLU A 105 0.98 -14.93 8.62
CA GLU A 105 -0.37 -15.49 8.83
C GLU A 105 -1.37 -15.13 7.71
N CYS A 106 -0.93 -14.42 6.67
CA CYS A 106 -1.78 -14.01 5.55
C CYS A 106 -2.12 -15.14 4.56
N GLY A 107 -1.48 -16.31 4.68
CA GLY A 107 -1.62 -17.40 3.72
C GLY A 107 -0.85 -17.15 2.42
N THR A 108 -1.15 -17.90 1.37
CA THR A 108 -0.46 -17.80 0.06
C THR A 108 -1.44 -17.35 -1.02
N HIS A 109 -1.06 -16.34 -1.80
CA HIS A 109 -1.78 -15.92 -3.00
C HIS A 109 -0.82 -15.72 -4.17
N TRP A 110 -1.36 -15.77 -5.40
CA TRP A 110 -0.60 -15.37 -6.58
C TRP A 110 -0.32 -13.86 -6.56
N PRO A 111 0.82 -13.39 -7.11
CA PRO A 111 1.07 -11.95 -7.25
C PRO A 111 -0.11 -11.23 -7.92
N SER A 112 -0.54 -10.10 -7.37
CA SER A 112 -1.50 -9.23 -8.05
C SER A 112 -0.84 -8.39 -9.16
N HIS A 113 0.47 -8.20 -9.08
CA HIS A 113 1.27 -7.61 -10.16
C HIS A 113 1.35 -8.59 -11.33
N GLN A 114 0.62 -8.28 -12.41
CA GLN A 114 0.43 -9.19 -13.55
C GLN A 114 1.75 -9.68 -14.17
N PRO A 115 2.78 -8.85 -14.40
CA PRO A 115 4.05 -9.35 -14.90
C PRO A 115 4.71 -10.38 -13.97
N SER A 116 4.62 -10.19 -12.65
CA SER A 116 5.14 -11.15 -11.67
C SER A 116 4.39 -12.47 -11.72
N ALA A 117 3.06 -12.42 -11.76
CA ALA A 117 2.21 -13.61 -11.83
C ALA A 117 2.52 -14.44 -13.09
N LEU A 118 2.65 -13.78 -14.25
CA LEU A 118 2.98 -14.44 -15.50
C LEU A 118 4.39 -15.02 -15.50
N ALA A 119 5.37 -14.32 -14.93
CA ALA A 119 6.73 -14.81 -14.80
C ALA A 119 6.80 -16.06 -13.91
N LEU A 120 6.13 -16.04 -12.76
CA LEU A 120 6.05 -17.15 -11.82
C LEU A 120 5.38 -18.39 -12.46
N ALA A 121 4.27 -18.18 -13.17
CA ALA A 121 3.57 -19.25 -13.88
C ALA A 121 4.42 -19.84 -15.02
N ARG A 122 5.11 -19.01 -15.81
CA ARG A 122 6.01 -19.47 -16.89
C ARG A 122 7.19 -20.28 -16.37
N ALA A 123 7.68 -19.97 -15.18
CA ALA A 123 8.74 -20.72 -14.53
C ALA A 123 8.26 -22.06 -13.95
N GLY A 124 6.95 -22.35 -13.97
CA GLY A 124 6.37 -23.53 -13.32
C GLY A 124 6.51 -23.48 -11.79
N ALA A 125 6.71 -22.30 -11.22
CA ALA A 125 6.92 -22.09 -9.80
C ALA A 125 5.59 -21.90 -9.05
N THR A 126 5.63 -22.13 -7.74
CA THR A 126 4.48 -21.93 -6.83
C THR A 126 4.59 -20.60 -6.10
N ALA A 127 3.45 -19.96 -5.87
CA ALA A 127 3.39 -18.81 -4.97
C ALA A 127 3.68 -19.22 -3.51
N SER A 128 3.97 -18.22 -2.69
CA SER A 128 4.22 -18.36 -1.25
C SER A 128 3.61 -17.17 -0.52
N ALA A 129 3.63 -17.18 0.81
CA ALA A 129 3.15 -16.04 1.62
C ALA A 129 3.95 -14.74 1.43
N LEU A 130 5.07 -14.79 0.70
CA LEU A 130 5.87 -13.61 0.36
C LEU A 130 5.35 -12.86 -0.88
N HIS A 131 4.46 -13.46 -1.67
CA HIS A 131 3.90 -12.85 -2.88
C HIS A 131 2.58 -12.15 -2.57
#